data_AF-A0AAV5M399-F1
#
_entry.id   AF-A0AAV5M399-F1
#
_cell.length_a   1.000
_cell.length_b   1.000
_cell.length_c   1.000
_cell.angle_alpha   90.00
_cell.angle_beta   90.00
_cell.angle_gamma   90.00
#
_symmetry.space_group_name_H-M   'P 1'
#
loop_
_entity.id
_entity.type
_entity.pdbx_description
1 polymer ?
#
loop_
_entity_poly.entity_id
_entity_poly.type
_entity_poly.pdbx_seq_one_letter_code
_entity_poly.pdbx_strand_id
1 'polypeptide(L)'
;MEVTALASHEEKEEHFKDQVAQLRQRFFNPISPGGLAGDGRSVVPASGFSFSAQQIWKVIKENKDLDLPAHKVMVATVRCEDIANDKLCRLTSDEAWIALEETVQFKYLVLGES
;
A
#
# COMPACT_ATOMS: atom_id res chain seq x y z
N MET A 1 -6.20 21.09 -10.64
CA MET A 1 -7.06 19.91 -10.89
C MET A 1 -8.23 20.38 -11.72
N GLU A 2 -8.51 19.70 -12.82
CA GLU A 2 -9.62 20.03 -13.71
C GLU A 2 -10.60 18.86 -13.78
N VAL A 3 -11.90 19.15 -13.80
CA VAL A 3 -12.97 18.14 -13.77
C VAL A 3 -13.92 18.40 -14.94
N THR A 4 -14.27 17.34 -15.67
CA THR A 4 -15.31 17.36 -16.71
C THR A 4 -16.35 16.29 -16.38
N ALA A 5 -17.60 16.72 -16.20
CA ALA A 5 -18.72 15.79 -15.98
C ALA A 5 -19.31 15.35 -17.33
N LEU A 6 -19.72 14.07 -17.40
CA LEU A 6 -20.36 13.48 -18.57
C LEU A 6 -21.76 12.94 -18.17
N ALA A 7 -22.70 12.96 -19.09
CA ALA A 7 -24.03 12.37 -18.90
C ALA A 7 -23.95 10.83 -18.76
N SER A 8 -25.00 10.21 -18.21
CA SER A 8 -25.09 8.74 -18.20
C SER A 8 -25.15 8.21 -19.63
N HIS A 9 -24.23 7.30 -19.99
CA HIS A 9 -24.24 6.66 -21.30
C HIS A 9 -25.52 5.83 -21.51
N GLU A 10 -26.01 5.15 -20.48
CA GLU A 10 -27.19 4.28 -20.58
C GLU A 10 -28.49 5.07 -20.77
N GLU A 11 -28.63 6.21 -20.10
CA GLU A 11 -29.86 7.01 -20.14
C GLU A 11 -29.87 8.03 -21.27
N LYS A 12 -28.70 8.57 -21.65
CA LYS A 12 -28.54 9.73 -22.55
C LYS A 12 -27.32 9.56 -23.44
N GLU A 13 -27.28 8.46 -24.17
CA GLU A 13 -26.16 8.04 -25.02
C GLU A 13 -25.67 9.13 -25.99
N GLU A 14 -26.58 9.78 -26.73
CA GLU A 14 -26.21 10.81 -27.71
C GLU A 14 -25.56 12.03 -27.04
N HIS A 15 -26.11 12.48 -25.91
CA HIS A 15 -25.53 13.58 -25.15
C HIS A 15 -24.16 13.22 -24.56
N PHE A 16 -23.98 11.97 -24.10
CA PHE A 16 -22.69 11.48 -23.65
C PHE A 16 -21.65 11.49 -24.79
N LYS A 17 -22.01 10.98 -25.99
CA LYS A 17 -21.12 10.97 -27.16
C LYS A 17 -20.69 12.38 -27.57
N ASP A 18 -21.64 13.32 -27.59
CA ASP A 18 -21.34 14.73 -27.89
C ASP A 18 -20.37 15.34 -26.88
N GLN A 19 -20.58 15.09 -25.59
CA GLN A 19 -19.68 15.55 -24.53
C GLN A 19 -18.29 14.90 -24.61
N VAL A 20 -18.20 13.62 -24.95
CA VAL A 20 -16.93 12.92 -25.19
C VAL A 20 -16.20 13.51 -26.40
N ALA A 21 -16.93 13.84 -27.47
CA ALA A 21 -16.35 14.48 -28.65
C ALA A 21 -15.78 15.87 -28.31
N GLN A 22 -16.49 16.65 -27.49
CA GLN A 22 -15.99 17.93 -26.98
C GLN A 22 -14.74 17.74 -26.10
N LEU A 23 -14.73 16.77 -25.19
CA LEU A 23 -13.56 16.45 -24.37
C LEU A 23 -12.36 16.07 -25.22
N ARG A 24 -12.57 15.27 -26.27
CA ARG A 24 -11.52 14.88 -27.22
C ARG A 24 -10.87 16.08 -27.90
N GLN A 25 -11.64 17.09 -28.30
CA GLN A 25 -11.09 18.31 -28.93
C GLN A 25 -10.09 19.04 -28.02
N ARG A 26 -10.25 18.94 -26.70
CA ARG A 26 -9.37 19.57 -25.72
C ARG A 26 -7.99 18.92 -25.62
N PHE A 27 -7.84 17.67 -26.06
CA PHE A 27 -6.54 17.01 -26.18
C PHE A 27 -5.80 17.41 -27.48
N PHE A 28 -6.54 17.69 -28.55
CA PHE A 28 -5.97 18.11 -29.83
C PHE A 28 -5.59 19.59 -29.88
N ASN A 29 -6.23 20.43 -29.05
CA ASN A 29 -5.93 21.85 -28.91
C ASN A 29 -5.32 22.19 -27.53
N PRO A 30 -4.13 21.64 -27.22
CA PRO A 30 -3.55 21.68 -25.88
C PRO A 30 -3.17 23.08 -25.37
N ILE A 31 -2.96 24.04 -26.27
CA ILE A 31 -2.50 25.41 -25.95
C ILE A 31 -3.69 26.38 -25.77
N SER A 32 -4.90 25.97 -26.14
CA SER A 32 -6.10 26.78 -25.96
C SER A 32 -6.50 26.87 -24.47
N PRO A 33 -7.20 27.93 -24.03
CA PRO A 33 -7.78 27.98 -22.69
C PRO A 33 -8.67 26.75 -22.44
N GLY A 34 -8.32 25.90 -21.48
CA GLY A 34 -8.95 24.60 -21.27
C GLY A 34 -8.35 23.43 -22.08
N GLY A 35 -7.15 23.57 -22.66
CA GLY A 35 -6.38 22.44 -23.16
C GLY A 35 -5.88 21.53 -22.03
N LEU A 36 -5.86 20.23 -22.26
CA LEU A 36 -5.47 19.23 -21.25
C LEU A 36 -3.98 18.85 -21.26
N ALA A 37 -3.17 19.47 -22.12
CA ALA A 37 -1.72 19.29 -21.99
C ALA A 37 -1.22 20.10 -20.81
N GLY A 38 -0.60 19.40 -19.85
CA GLY A 38 0.18 20.04 -18.79
C GLY A 38 1.40 20.79 -19.35
N ASP A 39 2.26 21.24 -18.45
CA ASP A 39 3.41 22.12 -18.73
C ASP A 39 4.50 21.56 -19.67
N GLY A 40 4.35 20.36 -20.22
CA GLY A 40 5.26 19.77 -21.21
C GLY A 40 6.69 19.52 -20.70
N ARG A 41 6.96 19.69 -19.40
CA ARG A 41 8.33 19.67 -18.86
C ARG A 41 8.89 18.27 -18.58
N SER A 42 8.07 17.22 -18.73
CA SER A 42 8.49 15.82 -18.49
C SER A 42 8.17 14.89 -19.67
N VAL A 43 8.34 15.39 -20.89
CA VAL A 43 8.11 14.58 -22.10
C VAL A 43 9.31 13.66 -22.32
N VAL A 44 9.08 12.36 -22.20
CA VAL A 44 10.04 11.32 -22.62
C VAL A 44 9.93 11.16 -24.14
N PRO A 45 11.04 11.20 -24.91
CA PRO A 45 11.00 10.91 -26.34
C PRO A 45 10.38 9.54 -26.60
N ALA A 46 9.59 9.40 -27.67
CA ALA A 46 8.89 8.15 -27.97
C ALA A 46 9.84 6.94 -28.05
N SER A 47 11.05 7.14 -28.56
CA SER A 47 12.10 6.11 -28.63
C SER A 47 12.60 5.64 -27.26
N GLY A 48 12.56 6.50 -26.25
CA GLY A 48 12.96 6.19 -24.87
C GLY A 48 11.80 5.80 -23.95
N PHE A 49 10.55 5.88 -24.44
CA PHE A 49 9.36 5.65 -23.62
C PHE A 49 9.30 4.23 -23.07
N SER A 50 9.56 3.20 -23.90
CA SER A 50 9.53 1.80 -23.45
C SER A 50 10.52 1.55 -22.33
N PHE A 51 11.74 2.06 -22.47
CA PHE A 51 12.78 1.95 -21.46
C PHE A 51 12.40 2.70 -20.18
N SER A 52 11.96 3.95 -20.29
CA SER A 52 11.51 4.76 -19.15
C SER A 52 10.36 4.09 -18.40
N ALA A 53 9.34 3.61 -19.12
CA ALA A 53 8.21 2.89 -18.53
C ALA A 53 8.64 1.59 -17.83
N GLN A 54 9.60 0.84 -18.41
CA GLN A 54 10.16 -0.34 -17.77
C GLN A 54 10.90 -0.01 -16.47
N GLN A 55 11.69 1.07 -16.44
CA GLN A 55 12.39 1.49 -15.22
C GLN A 55 11.40 1.96 -14.15
N ILE A 56 10.38 2.74 -14.53
CA ILE A 56 9.29 3.15 -13.62
C ILE A 56 8.61 1.90 -13.05
N TRP A 57 8.26 0.94 -13.90
CA TRP A 57 7.62 -0.30 -13.47
C TRP A 57 8.50 -1.13 -12.54
N LYS A 58 9.81 -1.18 -12.81
CA LYS A 58 10.79 -1.84 -11.94
C LYS A 58 10.80 -1.20 -10.55
N VAL A 59 10.91 0.13 -10.48
CA VAL A 59 10.89 0.88 -9.22
C VAL A 59 9.59 0.62 -8.46
N ILE A 60 8.43 0.66 -9.12
CA ILE A 60 7.13 0.39 -8.48
C ILE A 60 7.09 -1.04 -7.92
N LYS A 61 7.55 -2.02 -8.69
CA LYS A 61 7.50 -3.44 -8.29
C LYS A 61 8.48 -3.77 -7.16
N GLU A 62 9.64 -3.14 -7.14
CA GLU A 62 10.67 -3.35 -6.11
C GLU A 62 10.43 -2.51 -4.85
N ASN A 63 9.41 -1.64 -4.86
CA ASN A 63 9.10 -0.80 -3.73
C ASN A 63 8.39 -1.58 -2.62
N LYS A 64 9.13 -1.89 -1.55
CA LYS A 64 8.60 -2.58 -0.36
C LYS A 64 7.49 -1.84 0.36
N ASP A 65 7.38 -0.52 0.21
CA ASP A 65 6.26 0.23 0.81
C ASP A 65 4.92 -0.11 0.14
N LEU A 66 4.96 -0.68 -1.08
CA LEU A 66 3.79 -1.18 -1.79
C LEU A 66 3.50 -2.66 -1.49
N ASP A 67 4.41 -3.37 -0.80
CA ASP A 67 4.20 -4.74 -0.31
C ASP A 67 3.31 -4.73 0.93
N LEU A 68 2.13 -4.14 0.80
CA LEU A 68 1.18 -3.99 1.88
C LEU A 68 0.44 -5.32 2.09
N PRO A 69 0.49 -5.90 3.30
CA PRO A 69 -0.33 -7.07 3.61
C PRO A 69 -1.80 -6.76 3.40
N ALA A 70 -2.57 -7.75 2.94
CA ALA A 70 -4.01 -7.62 2.87
C ALA A 70 -4.55 -7.14 4.22
N HIS A 71 -5.49 -6.19 4.23
CA HIS A 71 -5.98 -5.55 5.45
C HIS A 71 -6.38 -6.57 6.54
N LYS A 72 -7.03 -7.69 6.15
CA LYS A 72 -7.38 -8.78 7.08
C LYS A 72 -6.15 -9.44 7.73
N VAL A 73 -5.09 -9.69 6.96
CA VAL A 73 -3.83 -10.26 7.46
C VAL A 73 -3.15 -9.28 8.41
N MET A 74 -3.04 -8.01 8.00
CA MET A 74 -2.44 -6.95 8.83
C MET A 74 -3.15 -6.83 10.19
N VAL A 75 -4.48 -6.76 10.19
CA VAL A 75 -5.27 -6.68 11.43
C VAL A 75 -5.12 -7.94 12.28
N ALA A 76 -5.14 -9.13 11.66
CA ALA A 76 -4.95 -10.38 12.38
C ALA A 76 -3.57 -10.46 13.04
N THR A 77 -2.51 -10.03 12.35
CA THR A 77 -1.14 -10.00 12.90
C THR A 77 -1.08 -9.14 14.16
N VAL A 78 -1.52 -7.88 14.09
CA VAL A 78 -1.49 -6.96 15.24
C VAL A 78 -2.32 -7.52 16.40
N ARG A 79 -3.51 -8.07 16.12
CA ARG A 79 -4.35 -8.67 17.18
C ARG A 79 -3.72 -9.88 17.83
N CYS A 80 -3.08 -10.74 17.06
CA CYS A 80 -2.39 -11.91 17.59
C CYS A 80 -1.16 -11.50 18.42
N GLU A 81 -0.41 -10.48 17.99
CA GLU A 81 0.72 -9.92 18.74
C GLU A 81 0.28 -9.30 20.07
N ASP A 82 -0.80 -8.51 20.07
CA ASP A 82 -1.39 -7.95 21.29
C ASP A 82 -1.76 -9.03 22.31
N ILE A 83 -2.43 -10.09 21.83
CA ILE A 83 -2.85 -11.22 22.68
C ILE A 83 -1.62 -11.98 23.19
N ALA A 84 -0.65 -12.27 22.32
CA ALA A 84 0.57 -12.98 22.70
C ALA A 84 1.35 -12.22 23.77
N ASN A 85 1.48 -10.90 23.63
CA ASN A 85 2.13 -10.04 24.62
C ASN A 85 1.35 -10.00 25.94
N ASP A 86 0.02 -9.87 25.94
CA ASP A 86 -0.78 -9.96 27.18
C ASP A 86 -0.58 -11.30 27.89
N LYS A 87 -0.61 -12.41 27.15
CA LYS A 87 -0.41 -13.74 27.73
C LYS A 87 1.00 -13.93 28.28
N LEU A 88 2.02 -13.45 27.56
CA LEU A 88 3.40 -13.52 28.00
C LEU A 88 3.60 -12.71 29.29
N CYS A 89 3.14 -11.46 29.32
CA CYS A 89 3.24 -10.60 30.51
C CYS A 89 2.55 -11.20 31.74
N ARG A 90 1.38 -11.82 31.56
CA ARG A 90 0.67 -12.54 32.61
C ARG A 90 1.45 -13.74 33.12
N LEU A 91 2.01 -14.53 32.20
CA LEU A 91 2.80 -15.71 32.55
C LEU A 91 4.08 -15.33 33.30
N THR A 92 4.81 -14.30 32.84
CA THR A 92 6.06 -13.87 33.49
C THR A 92 5.84 -13.24 34.86
N SER A 93 4.63 -12.76 35.13
CA SER A 93 4.25 -12.18 36.44
C SER A 93 3.55 -13.19 37.35
N ASP A 94 3.36 -14.42 36.91
CA ASP A 94 2.66 -15.46 37.67
C ASP A 94 3.60 -16.03 38.75
N GLU A 95 3.15 -16.01 40.00
CA GLU A 95 3.95 -16.45 41.15
C GLU A 95 4.34 -17.93 41.06
N ALA A 96 3.46 -18.79 40.52
CA ALA A 96 3.75 -20.20 40.37
C ALA A 96 4.79 -20.44 39.27
N TRP A 97 4.73 -19.66 38.19
CA TRP A 97 5.75 -19.67 37.15
C TRP A 97 7.11 -19.21 37.68
N ILE A 98 7.16 -18.12 38.44
CA ILE A 98 8.39 -17.59 39.05
C ILE A 98 9.00 -18.64 40.00
N ALA A 99 8.21 -19.20 40.91
CA ALA A 99 8.69 -20.22 41.84
C ALA A 99 9.21 -21.49 41.13
N LEU A 100 8.58 -21.87 40.02
CA LEU A 100 9.05 -22.98 39.18
C LEU A 100 10.40 -22.65 38.51
N GLU A 101 10.55 -21.44 37.97
CA GLU A 101 11.79 -21.01 37.32
C GLU A 101 12.97 -20.97 38.32
N GLU A 102 12.75 -20.41 39.52
CA GLU A 102 13.73 -20.37 40.60
C GLU A 102 14.15 -21.78 41.05
N THR A 103 13.19 -22.70 41.19
CA THR A 103 13.50 -24.08 41.60
C THR A 103 14.26 -24.86 40.53
N VAL A 104 14.00 -24.60 39.25
CA VAL A 104 14.78 -25.18 38.14
C VAL A 104 16.20 -24.62 38.13
N GLN A 105 16.39 -23.30 38.20
CA GLN A 105 17.71 -22.67 38.22
C GLN A 105 18.55 -23.14 39.41
N PHE A 106 17.95 -23.21 40.61
CA PHE A 106 18.61 -23.71 41.80
C PHE A 106 19.08 -25.16 41.63
N LYS A 107 18.24 -26.04 41.07
CA LYS A 107 18.62 -27.44 40.80
C LYS A 107 19.78 -27.56 39.81
N TYR A 108 19.82 -26.75 38.77
CA TYR A 108 20.92 -26.76 37.81
C TYR A 108 22.25 -26.30 38.42
N LEU A 109 22.22 -25.29 39.30
CA LEU A 109 23.39 -24.83 40.03
C LEU A 109 23.92 -25.88 41.03
N VAL A 110 23.03 -26.63 41.67
CA VAL A 110 23.40 -27.65 42.67
C VAL A 110 23.82 -28.99 42.07
N LEU A 111 23.33 -29.35 40.88
CA LEU A 111 23.64 -30.61 40.19
C LEU A 111 24.68 -30.48 39.07
N GLY A 112 25.13 -29.26 38.74
CA GLY A 112 26.17 -29.00 37.75
C GLY A 112 27.60 -28.97 38.32
N GLU A 113 27.76 -29.04 39.65
CA GLU A 113 29.06 -29.04 40.36
C GLU A 113 29.53 -30.44 40.80
N SER A 114 28.91 -31.52 40.32
CA SER A 114 29.25 -32.91 40.67
C SER A 114 29.67 -33.76 39.48
#